data_AF-A0A6N8UAW6-F1
#
_entry.id   AF-A0A6N8UAW6-F1
#
_cell.length_a   1.000
_cell.length_b   1.000
_cell.length_c   1.000
_cell.angle_alpha   90.00
_cell.angle_beta   90.00
_cell.angle_gamma   90.00
#
_symmetry.space_group_name_H-M   'P 1'
#
loop_
_entity.id
_entity.type
_entity.pdbx_description
1 polymer ?
#
loop_
_entity_poly.entity_id
_entity_poly.type
_entity_poly.pdbx_seq_one_letter_code
_entity_poly.pdbx_strand_id
1 'polypeptide(L)' 'MKKITPAIYIFSFFIAVVVMYWVMIKQDGATHEQALINALAGGIGMLIGLFLYGKFLKKGGDNDKMPD' A
#
# COMPACT_ATOMS: atom_id res chain seq x y z
N MET A 1 16.14 -4.59 18.26
CA MET A 1 15.48 -4.07 17.04
C MET A 1 15.32 -2.57 17.17
N LYS A 2 15.94 -1.75 16.29
CA LYS A 2 15.79 -0.28 16.34
C LYS A 2 14.33 0.07 16.05
N LYS A 3 13.66 0.77 16.96
CA LYS A 3 12.28 1.24 16.77
C LYS A 3 12.29 2.25 15.63
N ILE A 4 11.70 1.89 14.49
CA ILE A 4 11.54 2.80 13.36
C ILE A 4 10.56 3.89 13.79
N THR A 5 11.01 5.14 13.77
CA THR A 5 10.22 6.29 14.21
C THR A 5 9.04 6.51 13.25
N PRO A 6 7.83 6.84 13.74
CA PRO A 6 6.66 7.17 12.90
C PRO A 6 6.97 8.17 11.78
N ALA A 7 7.87 9.13 12.03
CA ALA A 7 8.36 10.09 11.04
C ALA A 7 9.01 9.44 9.81
N ILE A 8 9.74 8.34 9.98
CA ILE A 8 10.38 7.60 8.87
C ILE A 8 9.32 6.97 7.97
N TYR A 9 8.24 6.43 8.54
CA TYR A 9 7.13 5.87 7.78
C TYR A 9 6.43 6.96 6.96
N ILE A 10 6.13 8.10 7.58
CA ILE A 10 5.52 9.25 6.91
C ILE A 10 6.42 9.74 5.77
N PHE A 11 7.71 9.90 6.02
CA PHE A 11 8.66 10.36 5.01
C PHE A 11 8.79 9.36 3.84
N SER A 12 8.84 8.06 4.13
CA SER A 12 8.87 7.01 3.10
C SER A 12 7.58 6.96 2.27
N PHE A 13 6.42 7.26 2.87
CA PHE A 13 5.16 7.38 2.15
C PHE A 13 5.20 8.54 1.14
N PHE A 14 5.66 9.72 1.56
CA PHE A 14 5.80 10.86 0.65
C PHE A 14 6.78 10.59 -0.49
N ILE A 15 7.92 9.94 -0.21
CA ILE A 15 8.87 9.52 -1.25
C ILE A 15 8.19 8.57 -2.24
N ALA A 16 7.44 7.57 -1.76
CA ALA A 16 6.75 6.62 -2.63
C ALA A 16 5.76 7.32 -3.57
N VAL A 17 5.01 8.29 -3.08
CA VAL A 17 4.07 9.09 -3.89
C VAL A 17 4.81 9.89 -4.96
N VAL A 18 5.91 10.56 -4.61
CA VAL A 18 6.71 11.34 -5.57
C VAL A 18 7.33 10.45 -6.65
N VAL A 19 7.86 9.28 -6.28
CA VAL A 19 8.41 8.31 -7.23
C VAL A 19 7.31 7.79 -8.17
N MET A 20 6.13 7.44 -7.65
CA MET A 20 4.99 7.03 -8.48
C MET A 20 4.60 8.11 -9.48
N TYR A 21 4.52 9.36 -9.03
CA TYR A 21 4.20 10.50 -9.88
C TYR A 21 5.23 10.69 -10.99
N TRP A 22 6.52 10.58 -10.68
CA TRP A 22 7.59 10.62 -11.69
C TRP A 22 7.55 9.47 -12.69
N VAL A 23 7.23 8.25 -12.24
CA VAL A 23 7.05 7.10 -13.14
C VAL A 23 5.86 7.32 -14.09
N MET A 24 4.77 7.93 -13.60
CA MET A 24 3.58 8.24 -14.38
C MET A 24 3.83 9.36 -15.41
N ILE A 25 4.63 10.39 -15.08
CA ILE A 25 4.98 11.47 -16.01
C ILE A 25 5.70 10.97 -17.27
N LYS A 26 6.53 9.92 -17.16
CA LYS A 26 7.26 9.38 -18.32
C LYS A 26 6.42 8.48 -19.22
N GLN A 27 5.16 8.22 -18.88
CA GLN A 27 4.26 7.50 -19.77
C GLN A 27 3.57 8.49 -20.72
N ASP A 28 4.15 8.68 -21.90
CA ASP A 28 3.67 9.54 -23.01
C ASP A 28 2.29 9.16 -23.61
N GLY A 29 1.43 8.46 -22.85
CA GLY A 29 0.11 8.06 -23.30
C GLY A 29 -0.92 7.85 -22.18
N ALA A 30 -0.55 8.03 -20.92
CA ALA A 30 -1.52 7.93 -19.82
C ALA A 30 -2.35 9.21 -19.79
N THR A 31 -3.59 9.15 -20.28
CA THR A 31 -4.53 10.26 -20.12
C THR A 31 -4.74 10.52 -18.62
N HIS A 32 -4.98 11.79 -18.24
CA HIS A 32 -5.27 12.16 -16.85
C HIS A 32 -6.36 11.26 -16.22
N GLU A 33 -7.33 10.86 -17.04
CA GLU A 33 -8.41 9.96 -16.67
C GLU A 33 -7.92 8.54 -16.32
N GLN A 34 -7.01 7.97 -17.12
CA GLN A 34 -6.41 6.66 -16.82
C GLN A 34 -5.56 6.68 -15.56
N ALA A 35 -4.80 7.75 -15.31
CA ALA A 35 -4.01 7.89 -14.09
C ALA A 35 -4.92 7.94 -12.84
N LEU A 36 -6.04 8.67 -12.92
CA LEU A 36 -7.05 8.73 -11.87
C LEU A 36 -7.73 7.38 -11.62
N ILE A 37 -8.12 6.68 -12.69
CA ILE A 37 -8.75 5.36 -12.59
C ILE A 37 -7.77 4.34 -12.00
N ASN A 38 -6.49 4.35 -12.41
CA ASN A 38 -5.47 3.47 -11.85
C ASN A 38 -5.17 3.78 -10.38
N ALA A 39 -5.14 5.05 -9.98
CA ALA A 39 -4.98 5.44 -8.59
C ALA A 39 -6.18 4.99 -7.73
N LEU A 40 -7.40 5.19 -8.21
CA LEU A 40 -8.63 4.72 -7.55
C LEU A 40 -8.69 3.20 -7.46
N ALA A 41 -8.44 2.49 -8.57
CA ALA A 41 -8.42 1.03 -8.61
C ALA A 41 -7.31 0.46 -7.72
N GLY A 42 -6.13 1.08 -7.68
CA GLY A 42 -5.03 0.71 -6.79
C GLY A 42 -5.40 0.91 -5.32
N GLY A 43 -6.03 2.03 -4.96
CA GLY A 43 -6.49 2.29 -3.60
C GLY A 43 -7.58 1.31 -3.13
N ILE A 44 -8.57 1.03 -3.99
CA ILE A 44 -9.63 0.06 -3.71
C ILE A 44 -9.05 -1.36 -3.61
N GLY A 45 -8.17 -1.74 -4.53
CA GLY A 45 -7.48 -3.04 -4.51
C GLY A 45 -6.64 -3.24 -3.24
N MET A 46 -5.99 -2.20 -2.76
CA MET A 46 -5.23 -2.24 -1.49
C MET A 46 -6.15 -2.45 -0.28
N LEU A 47 -7.29 -1.75 -0.22
CA LEU A 47 -8.28 -1.92 0.86
C LEU A 47 -8.88 -3.32 0.89
N ILE A 48 -9.27 -3.85 -0.28
CA ILE A 48 -9.80 -5.22 -0.41
C ILE A 48 -8.71 -6.23 -0.04
N GLY A 49 -7.48 -6.04 -0.51
CA GLY A 49 -6.34 -6.88 -0.16
C GLY A 49 -6.06 -6.90 1.35
N LEU A 50 -6.09 -5.75 2.02
CA LEU A 50 -5.95 -5.64 3.48
C LEU A 50 -7.08 -6.35 4.23
N PHE A 51 -8.32 -6.22 3.75
CA PHE A 51 -9.47 -6.89 4.33
C PHE A 51 -9.35 -8.42 4.20
N LEU A 52 -9.01 -8.93 3.02
CA LEU A 52 -8.80 -10.35 2.77
C LEU A 52 -7.61 -10.89 3.54
N TYR A 53 -6.49 -10.16 3.59
CA TYR A 53 -5.33 -10.50 4.41
C TYR A 53 -5.70 -10.62 5.89
N GLY A 54 -6.44 -9.63 6.43
CA GLY A 54 -6.93 -9.67 7.81
C GLY A 54 -7.87 -10.86 8.07
N LYS A 55 -8.77 -11.15 7.12
CA LYS A 55 -9.77 -12.21 7.24
C LYS A 55 -9.19 -13.62 7.14
N PHE A 56 -8.27 -13.85 6.20
CA PHE A 56 -7.79 -15.18 5.85
C PHE A 56 -6.38 -15.49 6.33
N LEU A 57 -5.47 -14.51 6.32
CA LEU A 57 -4.06 -14.76 6.62
C LEU A 57 -3.71 -14.36 8.06
N LYS A 58 -4.22 -13.23 8.55
CA LYS A 58 -4.00 -12.80 9.94
C LYS A 58 -4.75 -13.67 10.96
N LYS A 59 -5.98 -14.07 10.62
CA LYS A 59 -6.79 -14.96 11.48
C LYS A 59 -6.28 -16.41 11.51
N GLY A 60 -5.46 -16.81 10.54
CA GLY A 60 -4.71 -18.07 10.58
C GLY A 60 -3.49 -17.97 11.51
N GLY A 61 -2.71 -16.89 11.41
CA GLY A 61 -1.47 -16.74 12.18
C GLY A 61 -1.61 -16.28 13.64
N ASP A 62 -2.75 -15.73 14.06
CA ASP A 62 -2.98 -15.38 15.49
C ASP A 62 -3.49 -16.58 16.32
N ASN A 63 -3.97 -17.66 15.70
CA ASN A 63 -4.30 -18.92 16.40
C ASN A 63 -3.08 -19.85 16.56
N ASP A 64 -1.95 -19.53 15.93
CA ASP A 64 -0.68 -20.25 16.07
C ASP A 64 0.23 -19.63 17.16
N LYS A 65 -0.26 -18.60 17.87
CA LYS A 65 0.31 -18.26 19.18
C LYS A 65 -0.25 -19.29 20.16
N MET A 66 0.57 -20.31 20.42
CA MET A 66 0.35 -21.30 21.47
C MET A 66 -0.20 -20.63 22.74
N PRO A 67 -1.22 -21.22 23.39
CA PRO A 67 -1.43 -20.94 24.80
C PRO A 67 -0.17 -21.34 25.59
N ASP A 68 0.17 -20.45 26.53
CA ASP A 68 1.22 -20.47 27.56
C ASP A 68 2.62 -19.94 27.16
#